data_AF-A0A3S0E9K7-F1
#
_entry.id   AF-A0A3S0E9K7-F1
#
_cell.length_a   1.000
_cell.length_b   1.000
_cell.length_c   1.000
_cell.angle_alpha   90.00
_cell.angle_beta   90.00
_cell.angle_gamma   90.00
#
_symmetry.space_group_name_H-M   'P 1'
#
loop_
_entity.id
_entity.type
_entity.pdbx_description
1 polymer ?
#
loop_
_entity_poly.entity_id
_entity_poly.type
_entity_poly.pdbx_seq_one_letter_code
_entity_poly.pdbx_strand_id
1 'polypeptide(L)'
;MNMLLLATCTYLYTEIKETHQMTVQKTDELLEIIDYYQCNVDSLAELTVQKHENRSNKKSDNVAKNRKINKSKKSSIMSFEGFRVASNVDRYLHSSLCKALKSYNGPGSVLITSMRRLYCKHSKHSTGEAIDINMDKHGRNMLEWLISPGGLEWLQDHKLSFYVEDKPRSRRLDEFRDRFSEYIFENRRATGLHIHMYKL
;
A
#
# COMPACT_ATOMS: atom_id res chain seq x y z
N MET A 1 41.99 -24.85 34.62
CA MET A 1 40.54 -25.16 34.61
C MET A 1 39.64 -24.00 34.11
N ASN A 2 40.17 -22.80 33.80
CA ASN A 2 39.34 -21.66 33.36
C ASN A 2 39.11 -21.53 31.84
N MET A 3 40.01 -22.02 30.99
CA MET A 3 39.89 -21.85 29.53
C MET A 3 38.72 -22.64 28.92
N LEU A 4 38.47 -23.84 29.42
CA LEU A 4 37.36 -24.67 28.94
C LEU A 4 36.01 -24.03 29.28
N LEU A 5 35.86 -23.52 30.52
CA LEU A 5 34.64 -22.82 30.95
C LEU A 5 34.39 -21.55 30.12
N LEU A 6 35.43 -20.74 29.88
CA LEU A 6 35.34 -19.53 29.04
C LEU A 6 34.92 -19.87 27.60
N ALA A 7 35.51 -20.92 27.01
CA ALA A 7 35.14 -21.38 25.67
C ALA A 7 33.68 -21.85 25.62
N THR A 8 33.24 -22.65 26.59
CA THR A 8 31.84 -23.11 26.68
C THR A 8 30.86 -21.95 26.86
N CYS A 9 31.16 -20.98 27.73
CA CYS A 9 30.31 -19.81 27.92
C CYS A 9 30.21 -18.94 26.65
N THR A 10 31.31 -18.78 25.92
CA THR A 10 31.33 -17.98 24.67
C THR A 10 30.54 -18.66 23.56
N TYR A 11 30.67 -19.98 23.44
CA TYR A 11 29.89 -20.79 22.51
C TYR A 11 28.40 -20.68 22.80
N LEU A 12 27.99 -20.91 24.05
CA LEU A 12 26.58 -20.80 24.48
C LEU A 12 26.02 -19.39 24.25
N TYR A 13 26.80 -18.34 24.54
CA TYR A 13 26.38 -16.97 24.27
C TYR A 13 26.10 -16.72 22.78
N THR A 14 26.95 -17.26 21.91
CA THR A 14 26.78 -17.13 20.45
C THR A 14 25.52 -17.86 19.98
N GLU A 15 25.31 -19.10 20.41
CA GLU A 15 24.09 -19.86 20.08
C GLU A 15 22.80 -19.15 20.55
N ILE A 16 22.82 -18.61 21.78
CA ILE A 16 21.67 -17.85 22.33
C ILE A 16 21.40 -16.62 21.48
N LYS A 17 22.45 -15.88 21.08
CA LYS A 17 22.31 -14.67 20.26
C LYS A 17 21.75 -14.98 18.87
N GLU A 18 22.25 -16.02 18.22
CA GLU A 18 21.76 -16.47 16.92
C GLU A 18 20.30 -16.94 16.99
N THR A 19 19.96 -17.71 18.02
CA THR A 19 18.59 -18.17 18.27
C THR A 19 17.64 -16.99 18.51
N HIS A 20 18.06 -15.99 19.27
CA HIS A 20 17.28 -14.78 19.50
C HIS A 20 17.04 -14.03 18.19
N GLN A 21 18.07 -13.83 17.37
CA GLN A 21 17.96 -13.15 16.09
C GLN A 21 17.03 -13.89 15.11
N MET A 22 17.11 -15.22 15.02
CA MET A 22 16.18 -16.03 14.25
C MET A 22 14.74 -15.93 14.77
N THR A 23 14.56 -15.86 16.08
CA THR A 23 13.23 -15.74 16.70
C THR A 23 12.59 -14.40 16.39
N VAL A 24 13.36 -13.31 16.48
CA VAL A 24 12.90 -11.97 16.08
C VAL A 24 12.47 -11.97 14.61
N GLN A 25 13.31 -12.51 13.71
CA GLN A 25 12.99 -12.59 12.29
C GLN A 25 11.69 -13.37 12.02
N LYS A 26 11.52 -14.56 12.63
CA LYS A 26 10.28 -15.34 12.49
C LYS A 26 9.06 -14.64 13.07
N THR A 27 9.24 -13.88 14.14
CA THR A 27 8.15 -13.10 14.75
C THR A 27 7.72 -11.98 13.82
N ASP A 28 8.67 -11.27 13.21
CA ASP A 28 8.38 -10.24 12.21
C ASP A 28 7.65 -10.84 10.99
N GLU A 29 8.10 -11.99 10.48
CA GLU A 29 7.40 -12.72 9.40
C GLU A 29 5.96 -13.09 9.78
N LEU A 30 5.74 -13.58 11.00
CA LEU A 30 4.38 -13.91 11.50
C LEU A 30 3.51 -12.67 11.66
N LEU A 31 4.06 -11.55 12.14
CA LEU A 31 3.35 -10.28 12.23
C LEU A 31 2.96 -9.77 10.84
N GLU A 32 3.86 -9.88 9.85
CA GLU A 32 3.53 -9.55 8.46
C GLU A 32 2.38 -10.42 7.92
N ILE A 33 2.37 -11.72 8.25
CA ILE A 33 1.29 -12.64 7.88
C ILE A 33 -0.02 -12.28 8.59
N ILE A 34 0.01 -11.94 9.88
CA ILE A 34 -1.19 -11.53 10.64
C ILE A 34 -1.75 -10.23 10.07
N ASP A 35 -0.90 -9.24 9.83
CA ASP A 35 -1.30 -7.97 9.22
C ASP A 35 -1.85 -8.18 7.80
N TYR A 36 -1.27 -9.10 7.02
CA TYR A 36 -1.81 -9.56 5.73
C TYR A 36 -3.23 -10.07 5.88
N TYR A 37 -3.50 -10.95 6.84
CA TYR A 37 -4.83 -11.50 7.03
C TYR A 37 -5.81 -10.46 7.59
N GLN A 38 -5.39 -9.56 8.48
CA GLN A 38 -6.27 -8.49 8.98
C GLN A 38 -6.69 -7.55 7.84
N CYS A 39 -5.74 -7.10 7.03
CA CYS A 39 -6.02 -6.23 5.88
C CYS A 39 -6.92 -6.92 4.84
N ASN A 40 -6.75 -8.23 4.64
CA ASN A 40 -7.60 -9.03 3.73
C ASN A 40 -8.97 -9.35 4.30
N VAL A 41 -9.10 -9.62 5.60
CA VAL A 41 -10.39 -9.90 6.24
C VAL A 41 -11.27 -8.65 6.19
N ASP A 42 -10.70 -7.47 6.40
CA ASP A 42 -11.40 -6.20 6.24
C ASP A 42 -11.86 -6.03 4.78
N SER A 43 -11.00 -6.32 3.79
CA SER A 43 -11.34 -6.23 2.36
C SER A 43 -12.35 -7.29 1.87
N LEU A 44 -12.27 -8.53 2.37
CA LEU A 44 -13.19 -9.62 2.03
C LEU A 44 -14.57 -9.38 2.66
N ALA A 45 -14.63 -8.85 3.88
CA ALA A 45 -15.88 -8.43 4.50
C ALA A 45 -16.60 -7.40 3.60
N GLU A 46 -15.87 -6.46 3.00
CA GLU A 46 -16.41 -5.47 2.06
C GLU A 46 -16.92 -6.07 0.75
N LEU A 47 -16.18 -7.01 0.14
CA LEU A 47 -16.58 -7.70 -1.10
C LEU A 47 -17.87 -8.51 -0.94
N THR A 48 -18.07 -9.11 0.25
CA THR A 48 -19.27 -9.90 0.53
C THR A 48 -20.51 -9.00 0.69
N VAL A 49 -20.35 -7.79 1.23
CA VAL A 49 -21.43 -6.81 1.38
C VAL A 49 -21.86 -6.24 0.02
N GLN A 50 -20.92 -5.84 -0.84
CA GLN A 50 -21.24 -5.31 -2.18
C GLN A 50 -21.93 -6.34 -3.09
N LYS A 51 -21.56 -7.62 -2.99
CA LYS A 51 -22.18 -8.71 -3.78
C LYS A 51 -23.63 -8.98 -3.34
N HIS A 52 -23.96 -8.69 -2.07
CA HIS A 52 -25.33 -8.77 -1.57
C HIS A 52 -26.18 -7.56 -2.00
N GLU A 53 -25.66 -6.33 -1.92
CA GLU A 53 -26.39 -5.12 -2.34
C GLU A 53 -26.69 -5.11 -3.85
N ASN A 54 -25.73 -5.55 -4.67
CA ASN A 54 -25.92 -5.65 -6.13
C ASN A 54 -26.85 -6.82 -6.54
N ARG A 55 -27.01 -7.85 -5.69
CA ARG A 55 -28.01 -8.92 -5.91
C ARG A 55 -29.41 -8.50 -5.46
N SER A 56 -29.56 -7.66 -4.44
CA SER A 56 -30.86 -7.11 -4.02
C SER A 56 -31.42 -6.08 -5.01
N ASN A 57 -30.57 -5.31 -5.70
CA ASN A 57 -31.00 -4.30 -6.68
C ASN A 57 -31.41 -4.87 -8.05
N LYS A 58 -31.24 -6.18 -8.31
CA LYS A 58 -31.74 -6.85 -9.53
C LYS A 58 -33.03 -7.66 -9.31
N LYS A 59 -33.60 -7.67 -8.11
CA LYS A 59 -34.80 -8.47 -7.77
C LYS A 59 -35.76 -7.79 -6.80
N SER A 60 -35.94 -6.47 -6.89
CA SER A 60 -36.92 -5.77 -6.04
C SER A 60 -37.62 -4.60 -6.72
N ASP A 61 -38.27 -4.88 -7.85
CA ASP A 61 -39.63 -4.38 -8.04
C ASP A 61 -40.57 -5.46 -7.47
N ASN A 62 -41.45 -5.05 -6.57
CA ASN A 62 -42.40 -5.87 -5.80
C ASN A 62 -41.80 -6.64 -4.60
N VAL A 63 -41.80 -5.98 -3.45
CA VAL A 63 -42.72 -6.28 -2.32
C VAL A 63 -42.19 -5.49 -1.12
N ALA A 64 -42.80 -4.32 -0.92
CA ALA A 64 -42.72 -3.61 0.35
C ALA A 64 -43.48 -4.43 1.39
N LYS A 65 -42.79 -4.90 2.43
CA LYS A 65 -43.24 -4.87 3.83
C LYS A 65 -42.27 -5.63 4.74
N ASN A 66 -41.98 -4.98 5.88
CA ASN A 66 -41.45 -5.56 7.11
C ASN A 66 -40.09 -6.24 7.05
N ARG A 67 -39.01 -5.46 7.21
CA ARG A 67 -37.81 -5.96 7.89
C ARG A 67 -37.22 -4.90 8.81
N LYS A 68 -37.15 -5.28 10.10
CA LYS A 68 -36.46 -4.58 11.18
C LYS A 68 -35.10 -4.08 10.69
N ILE A 69 -34.87 -2.79 10.91
CA ILE A 69 -33.61 -2.10 10.67
C ILE A 69 -32.59 -2.69 11.65
N ASN A 70 -31.93 -3.78 11.26
CA ASN A 70 -30.65 -4.12 11.83
C ASN A 70 -29.69 -3.02 11.37
N LYS A 71 -29.24 -2.18 12.32
CA LYS A 71 -28.15 -1.22 12.12
C LYS A 71 -27.01 -1.97 11.43
N SER A 72 -26.83 -1.74 10.14
CA SER A 72 -25.65 -2.22 9.42
C SER A 72 -24.45 -1.63 10.14
N LYS A 73 -23.61 -2.49 10.73
CA LYS A 73 -22.27 -2.09 11.13
C LYS A 73 -21.63 -1.52 9.87
N LYS A 74 -21.43 -0.19 9.84
CA LYS A 74 -20.65 0.49 8.80
C LYS A 74 -19.36 -0.32 8.63
N SER A 75 -19.21 -1.01 7.49
CA SER A 75 -17.93 -1.56 7.09
C SER A 75 -16.97 -0.36 7.02
N SER A 76 -15.95 -0.34 7.87
CA SER A 76 -14.93 0.69 7.80
C SER A 76 -14.15 0.45 6.53
N ILE A 77 -14.56 1.13 5.45
CA ILE A 77 -13.73 1.36 4.27
C ILE A 77 -12.32 1.63 4.80
N MET A 78 -11.33 0.85 4.38
CA MET A 78 -9.92 1.20 4.62
C MET A 78 -9.68 2.63 4.16
N SER A 79 -9.69 3.54 5.13
CA SER A 79 -9.52 4.97 4.91
C SER A 79 -8.17 5.34 5.46
N PHE A 80 -7.27 5.75 4.57
CA PHE A 80 -6.04 6.39 4.96
C PHE A 80 -6.29 7.88 5.00
N GLU A 81 -5.99 8.51 6.13
CA GLU A 81 -6.07 9.97 6.23
C GLU A 81 -5.18 10.59 5.15
N GLY A 82 -5.67 11.65 4.50
CA GLY A 82 -4.97 12.27 3.37
C GLY A 82 -5.15 11.59 2.02
N PHE A 83 -5.74 10.39 1.93
CA PHE A 83 -5.98 9.70 0.66
C PHE A 83 -7.46 9.52 0.32
N ARG A 84 -7.76 9.65 -0.96
CA ARG A 84 -8.99 9.22 -1.61
C ARG A 84 -8.68 8.03 -2.50
N VAL A 85 -9.60 7.08 -2.62
CA VAL A 85 -9.42 5.89 -3.47
C VAL A 85 -10.48 5.88 -4.55
N ALA A 86 -10.07 5.75 -5.82
CA ALA A 86 -10.99 5.64 -6.93
C ALA A 86 -11.92 4.40 -6.75
N SER A 87 -13.15 4.49 -7.25
CA SER A 87 -14.21 3.51 -6.96
C SER A 87 -13.92 2.11 -7.51
N ASN A 88 -13.23 2.00 -8.65
CA ASN A 88 -13.01 0.75 -9.37
C ASN A 88 -11.61 0.15 -9.12
N VAL A 89 -11.04 0.37 -7.94
CA VAL A 89 -9.71 -0.13 -7.56
C VAL A 89 -9.84 -1.34 -6.66
N ASP A 90 -9.08 -2.40 -6.95
CA ASP A 90 -8.88 -3.52 -6.00
C ASP A 90 -8.06 -3.00 -4.82
N ARG A 91 -8.72 -2.82 -3.67
CA ARG A 91 -8.19 -2.13 -2.50
C ARG A 91 -7.20 -2.96 -1.67
N TYR A 92 -6.86 -4.15 -2.14
CA TYR A 92 -5.82 -4.93 -1.49
C TYR A 92 -4.47 -4.22 -1.56
N LEU A 93 -3.82 -4.14 -0.40
CA LEU A 93 -2.47 -3.61 -0.23
C LEU A 93 -1.68 -4.52 0.70
N HIS A 94 -0.38 -4.62 0.45
CA HIS A 94 0.54 -5.28 1.35
C HIS A 94 0.61 -4.52 2.68
N SER A 95 0.75 -5.24 3.80
CA SER A 95 0.76 -4.67 5.17
C SER A 95 1.73 -3.50 5.33
N SER A 96 2.94 -3.62 4.78
CA SER A 96 3.95 -2.56 4.77
C SER A 96 3.47 -1.27 4.09
N LEU A 97 2.73 -1.39 2.97
CA LEU A 97 2.21 -0.23 2.24
C LEU A 97 1.02 0.38 2.99
N CYS A 98 0.19 -0.44 3.64
CA CYS A 98 -0.83 0.04 4.57
C CYS A 98 -0.23 0.83 5.73
N LYS A 99 0.86 0.33 6.33
CA LYS A 99 1.56 1.01 7.42
C LYS A 99 2.10 2.37 6.96
N ALA A 100 2.71 2.42 5.78
CA ALA A 100 3.20 3.66 5.20
C ALA A 100 2.06 4.66 4.94
N LEU A 101 0.96 4.23 4.32
CA LEU A 101 -0.18 5.13 4.05
C LEU A 101 -0.88 5.61 5.33
N LYS A 102 -0.84 4.84 6.43
CA LYS A 102 -1.36 5.25 7.74
C LYS A 102 -0.46 6.27 8.46
N SER A 103 0.86 6.23 8.25
CA SER A 103 1.82 7.17 8.86
C SER A 103 2.06 8.43 8.03
N TYR A 104 1.50 8.47 6.82
CA TYR A 104 1.66 9.60 5.90
C TYR A 104 1.14 10.90 6.51
N ASN A 105 2.01 11.91 6.54
CA ASN A 105 1.74 13.23 7.11
C ASN A 105 1.88 14.37 6.07
N GLY A 106 1.93 14.02 4.78
CA GLY A 106 2.03 14.98 3.68
C GLY A 106 0.68 15.60 3.27
N PRO A 107 0.63 16.24 2.09
CA PRO A 107 -0.57 16.86 1.56
C PRO A 107 -1.79 15.93 1.49
N GLY A 108 -2.95 16.39 1.96
CA GLY A 108 -4.17 15.60 1.94
C GLY A 108 -4.92 15.60 0.59
N SER A 109 -5.96 14.74 0.54
CA SER A 109 -6.86 14.51 -0.60
C SER A 109 -6.23 13.93 -1.88
N VAL A 110 -5.08 13.27 -1.74
CA VAL A 110 -4.37 12.57 -2.82
C VAL A 110 -5.23 11.42 -3.35
N LEU A 111 -5.41 11.34 -4.67
CA LEU A 111 -6.23 10.30 -5.27
C LEU A 111 -5.38 9.10 -5.72
N ILE A 112 -5.60 7.95 -5.07
CA ILE A 112 -5.07 6.65 -5.51
C ILE A 112 -5.98 6.09 -6.61
N THR A 113 -5.41 5.91 -7.79
CA THR A 113 -6.10 5.40 -8.99
C THR A 113 -5.80 3.94 -9.27
N SER A 114 -4.78 3.36 -8.64
CA SER A 114 -4.51 1.93 -8.72
C SER A 114 -3.83 1.41 -7.47
N MET A 115 -4.15 0.18 -7.09
CA MET A 115 -3.52 -0.59 -6.01
C MET A 115 -3.21 -1.99 -6.56
N ARG A 116 -3.90 -3.06 -6.13
CA ARG A 116 -3.61 -4.40 -6.66
C ARG A 116 -4.06 -4.58 -8.11
N ARG A 117 -3.25 -5.31 -8.90
CA ARG A 117 -3.57 -5.74 -10.29
C ARG A 117 -3.23 -7.21 -10.52
N LEU A 118 -4.23 -8.08 -10.59
CA LEU A 118 -4.02 -9.53 -10.72
C LEU A 118 -3.50 -9.99 -12.09
N TYR A 119 -3.67 -9.17 -13.14
CA TYR A 119 -3.31 -9.53 -14.51
C TYR A 119 -1.82 -9.26 -14.87
N CYS A 120 -1.05 -8.62 -13.98
CA CYS A 120 0.35 -8.28 -14.21
C CYS A 120 1.29 -8.93 -13.18
N LYS A 121 1.49 -10.25 -13.26
CA LYS A 121 2.23 -11.06 -12.27
C LYS A 121 3.68 -10.62 -11.96
N HIS A 122 4.31 -9.87 -12.87
CA HIS A 122 5.68 -9.36 -12.68
C HIS A 122 5.72 -7.94 -12.09
N SER A 123 4.57 -7.32 -11.86
CA SER A 123 4.47 -5.98 -11.27
C SER A 123 4.29 -6.09 -9.76
N LYS A 124 4.86 -5.13 -9.02
CA LYS A 124 4.59 -4.91 -7.59
C LYS A 124 3.10 -4.66 -7.29
N HIS A 125 2.32 -4.23 -8.28
CA HIS A 125 0.86 -4.20 -8.14
C HIS A 125 0.24 -5.59 -7.96
N SER A 126 0.82 -6.67 -8.48
CA SER A 126 0.21 -8.01 -8.34
C SER A 126 0.19 -8.52 -6.90
N THR A 127 1.17 -8.08 -6.11
CA THR A 127 1.36 -8.38 -4.69
C THR A 127 0.83 -7.29 -3.77
N GLY A 128 0.19 -6.24 -4.31
CA GLY A 128 -0.31 -5.10 -3.53
C GLY A 128 0.81 -4.23 -2.94
N GLU A 129 2.02 -4.32 -3.48
CA GLU A 129 3.21 -3.59 -3.02
C GLU A 129 3.46 -2.29 -3.79
N ALA A 130 2.50 -1.85 -4.61
CA ALA A 130 2.55 -0.59 -5.34
C ALA A 130 1.18 0.07 -5.47
N ILE A 131 1.21 1.40 -5.56
CA ILE A 131 0.05 2.24 -5.90
C ILE A 131 0.38 3.22 -7.01
N ASP A 132 -0.65 3.57 -7.78
CA ASP A 132 -0.59 4.69 -8.72
C ASP A 132 -1.42 5.84 -8.17
N ILE A 133 -0.84 7.04 -8.17
CA ILE A 133 -1.45 8.27 -7.70
C ILE A 133 -1.70 9.21 -8.88
N ASN A 134 -2.91 9.76 -8.95
CA ASN A 134 -3.30 10.68 -10.01
C ASN A 134 -2.47 11.97 -9.98
N MET A 135 -2.00 12.44 -11.12
CA MET A 135 -1.22 13.69 -11.23
C MET A 135 -2.10 14.96 -11.34
N ASP A 136 -3.15 15.03 -10.52
CA ASP A 136 -3.93 16.26 -10.34
C ASP A 136 -3.20 17.24 -9.39
N LYS A 137 -3.87 18.33 -8.99
CA LYS A 137 -3.32 19.33 -8.07
C LYS A 137 -2.79 18.70 -6.77
N HIS A 138 -3.48 17.71 -6.21
CA HIS A 138 -3.06 17.05 -4.97
C HIS A 138 -1.91 16.08 -5.21
N GLY A 139 -1.93 15.35 -6.33
CA GLY A 139 -0.79 14.52 -6.73
C GLY A 139 0.49 15.33 -6.94
N ARG A 140 0.39 16.49 -7.59
CA ARG A 140 1.52 17.41 -7.77
C ARG A 140 2.08 17.92 -6.43
N ASN A 141 1.20 18.29 -5.50
CA ASN A 141 1.63 18.67 -4.15
C ASN A 141 2.33 17.51 -3.43
N MET A 142 1.84 16.28 -3.59
CA MET A 142 2.49 15.09 -3.04
C MET A 142 3.88 14.88 -3.67
N LEU A 143 4.02 15.05 -4.99
CA LEU A 143 5.31 14.95 -5.68
C LEU A 143 6.35 15.93 -5.08
N GLU A 144 5.97 17.19 -4.90
CA GLU A 144 6.82 18.21 -4.25
C GLU A 144 7.17 17.81 -2.80
N TRP A 145 6.21 17.24 -2.08
CA TRP A 145 6.44 16.80 -0.70
C TRP A 145 7.37 15.58 -0.62
N LEU A 146 7.25 14.62 -1.54
CA LEU A 146 8.06 13.39 -1.56
C LEU A 146 9.57 13.68 -1.69
N ILE A 147 9.93 14.79 -2.34
CA ILE A 147 11.32 15.25 -2.48
C ILE A 147 11.76 16.25 -1.39
N SER A 148 10.85 16.64 -0.49
CA SER A 148 11.20 17.45 0.67
C SER A 148 11.88 16.60 1.75
N PRO A 149 12.60 17.20 2.73
CA PRO A 149 13.25 16.44 3.79
C PRO A 149 12.32 15.46 4.52
N GLY A 150 11.10 15.88 4.87
CA GLY A 150 10.13 15.01 5.54
C GLY A 150 9.57 13.91 4.64
N GLY A 151 9.45 14.15 3.34
CA GLY A 151 9.05 13.12 2.38
C GLY A 151 10.14 12.06 2.17
N LEU A 152 11.40 12.49 2.08
CA LEU A 152 12.54 11.60 1.95
C LEU A 152 12.72 10.71 3.19
N GLU A 153 12.58 11.29 4.39
CA GLU A 153 12.59 10.53 5.65
C GLU A 153 11.46 9.48 5.68
N TRP A 154 10.23 9.88 5.34
CA TRP A 154 9.10 8.95 5.27
C TRP A 154 9.30 7.84 4.24
N LEU A 155 9.83 8.15 3.05
CA LEU A 155 10.18 7.14 2.04
C LEU A 155 11.23 6.14 2.58
N GLN A 156 12.26 6.65 3.26
CA GLN A 156 13.33 5.82 3.83
C GLN A 156 12.81 4.90 4.94
N ASP A 157 12.06 5.44 5.90
CA ASP A 157 11.50 4.70 7.04
C ASP A 157 10.59 3.55 6.60
N HIS A 158 9.85 3.77 5.51
CA HIS A 158 8.92 2.80 4.97
C HIS A 158 9.49 1.94 3.83
N LYS A 159 10.78 2.12 3.49
CA LYS A 159 11.46 1.43 2.38
C LYS A 159 10.67 1.55 1.08
N LEU A 160 10.21 2.77 0.79
CA LEU A 160 9.47 3.09 -0.41
C LEU A 160 10.37 3.81 -1.42
N SER A 161 10.02 3.64 -2.69
CA SER A 161 10.54 4.47 -3.76
C SER A 161 9.40 4.88 -4.69
N PHE A 162 9.63 5.90 -5.49
CA PHE A 162 8.65 6.39 -6.44
C PHE A 162 9.31 6.85 -7.73
N TYR A 163 8.50 6.92 -8.79
CA TYR A 163 8.83 7.62 -10.02
C TYR A 163 7.56 8.21 -10.64
N VAL A 164 7.74 9.24 -11.44
CA VAL A 164 6.72 9.82 -12.31
C VAL A 164 6.73 9.04 -13.61
N GLU A 165 5.63 8.36 -13.92
CA GLU A 165 5.52 7.51 -15.09
C GLU A 165 4.56 8.11 -16.11
N ASP A 166 4.98 8.16 -17.37
CA ASP A 166 4.10 8.33 -18.53
C ASP A 166 4.72 7.68 -19.77
N LYS A 167 4.03 7.77 -20.91
CA LYS A 167 4.54 7.30 -22.19
C LYS A 167 5.76 8.14 -22.65
N PRO A 168 6.69 7.53 -23.40
CA PRO A 168 7.83 8.25 -23.96
C PRO A 168 7.38 9.45 -24.79
N ARG A 169 8.08 10.58 -24.64
CA ARG A 169 7.77 11.85 -25.34
C ARG A 169 6.36 12.40 -25.06
N SER A 170 5.73 11.99 -23.96
CA SER A 170 4.47 12.61 -23.52
C SER A 170 4.71 14.09 -23.21
N ARG A 171 3.93 14.97 -23.84
CA ARG A 171 3.95 16.41 -23.54
C ARG A 171 3.57 16.73 -22.10
N ARG A 172 2.89 15.80 -21.42
CA ARG A 172 2.50 15.97 -20.02
C ARG A 172 3.70 15.89 -19.07
N LEU A 173 4.80 15.26 -19.51
CA LEU A 173 6.05 15.21 -18.75
C LEU A 173 6.84 16.51 -18.85
N ASP A 174 6.61 17.35 -19.87
CA ASP A 174 7.45 18.52 -20.15
C ASP A 174 7.52 19.49 -18.97
N GLU A 175 6.40 19.67 -18.24
CA GLU A 175 6.34 20.47 -17.01
C GLU A 175 7.25 19.93 -15.88
N PHE A 176 7.54 18.63 -15.87
CA PHE A 176 8.28 17.96 -14.81
C PHE A 176 9.76 17.72 -15.16
N ARG A 177 10.13 17.79 -16.45
CA ARG A 177 11.48 17.42 -16.92
C ARG A 177 12.58 18.28 -16.30
N ASP A 178 12.33 19.57 -16.07
CA ASP A 178 13.37 20.46 -15.57
C ASP A 178 13.69 20.21 -14.09
N ARG A 179 12.67 19.91 -13.28
CA ARG A 179 12.80 19.81 -11.82
C ARG A 179 12.82 18.39 -11.28
N PHE A 180 12.23 17.44 -11.99
CA PHE A 180 12.02 16.06 -11.53
C PHE A 180 12.64 15.03 -12.50
N SER A 181 13.61 15.42 -13.33
CA SER A 181 14.22 14.55 -14.35
C SER A 181 14.69 13.20 -13.81
N GLU A 182 15.29 13.19 -12.63
CA GLU A 182 15.79 11.97 -11.97
C GLU A 182 14.67 11.00 -11.53
N TYR A 183 13.45 11.50 -11.38
CA TYR A 183 12.27 10.70 -11.00
C TYR A 183 11.41 10.32 -12.19
N ILE A 184 11.73 10.72 -13.43
CA ILE A 184 10.91 10.41 -14.59
C ILE A 184 11.28 9.03 -15.14
N PHE A 185 10.28 8.15 -15.26
CA PHE A 185 10.39 6.87 -15.92
C PHE A 185 9.46 6.81 -17.14
N GLU A 186 10.04 6.84 -18.34
CA GLU A 186 9.26 6.74 -19.58
C GLU A 186 8.96 5.28 -19.94
N ASN A 187 7.68 4.87 -19.84
CA ASN A 187 7.26 3.51 -20.13
C ASN A 187 6.25 3.46 -21.28
N ARG A 188 6.56 2.68 -22.33
CA ARG A 188 5.66 2.49 -23.49
C ARG A 188 4.30 1.91 -23.11
N ARG A 189 4.21 1.21 -21.97
CA ARG A 189 2.99 0.58 -21.46
C ARG A 189 2.25 1.43 -20.42
N ALA A 190 2.74 2.63 -20.10
CA ALA A 190 2.07 3.53 -19.18
C ALA A 190 0.64 3.85 -19.67
N THR A 191 -0.31 3.89 -18.74
CA THR A 191 -1.71 4.20 -19.03
C THR A 191 -1.99 5.71 -19.02
N GLY A 192 -1.04 6.50 -18.50
CA GLY A 192 -1.02 7.96 -18.51
C GLY A 192 -0.05 8.49 -17.45
N LEU A 193 0.02 9.81 -17.30
CA LEU A 193 0.83 10.47 -16.29
C LEU A 193 0.34 10.18 -14.86
N HIS A 194 1.19 9.58 -14.03
CA HIS A 194 0.91 9.31 -12.62
C HIS A 194 2.21 9.24 -11.80
N ILE A 195 2.10 9.27 -10.48
CA ILE A 195 3.18 8.85 -9.59
C ILE A 195 2.97 7.36 -9.33
N HIS A 196 3.99 6.56 -9.64
CA HIS A 196 4.05 5.17 -9.23
C HIS A 196 4.89 5.07 -7.96
N MET A 197 4.32 4.58 -6.87
CA MET A 197 5.01 4.41 -5.59
C MET A 197 4.96 2.96 -5.16
N TYR A 198 6.10 2.41 -4.74
CA TYR A 198 6.25 0.98 -4.51
C TYR A 198 7.24 0.67 -3.38
N LYS A 199 7.10 -0.53 -2.82
CA LYS A 199 8.03 -1.10 -1.81
C LYS A 199 9.32 -1.60 -2.47
N LEU A 200 10.46 -1.15 -1.94
CA LEU A 200 11.81 -1.62 -2.28
C LEU A 200 12.02 -3.09 -1.87
#